data_AF-A0A6B1EPY3-F1
#
_entry.id   AF-A0A6B1EPY3-F1
#
_cell.length_a   1.000
_cell.length_b   1.000
_cell.length_c   1.000
_cell.angle_alpha   90.00
_cell.angle_beta   90.00
_cell.angle_gamma   90.00
#
_symmetry.space_group_name_H-M   'P 1'
#
loop_
_entity.id
_entity.type
_entity.pdbx_description
1 polymer ?
#
loop_
_entity_poly.entity_id
_entity_poly.type
_entity_poly.pdbx_seq_one_letter_code
_entity_poly.pdbx_strand_id
1 'polypeptide(L)'
;MLLNLLSHTISATSTLSLSTRRQEARTVGRNGWRVIEEEVQWSPAETAIIVVDMWNEHWSWGATERVNVMAPRMNIVLGRARQNGVQIIHAPSDTMDFYEAHPARRSVLEFPHADPPPEREMPDPPQPVDASDGG
;
A
#
# COMPACT_ATOMS: atom_id res chain seq x y z
N MET A 1 -35.18 15.91 -10.87
CA MET A 1 -34.06 15.30 -11.62
C MET A 1 -33.47 14.24 -10.71
N LEU A 2 -33.86 12.98 -10.91
CA LEU A 2 -33.54 11.85 -10.03
C LEU A 2 -32.07 11.45 -10.24
N LEU A 3 -31.24 11.55 -9.18
CA LEU A 3 -29.90 10.99 -9.18
C LEU A 3 -30.01 9.46 -9.07
N ASN A 4 -29.67 8.75 -10.14
CA ASN A 4 -29.43 7.30 -10.09
C ASN A 4 -28.16 7.04 -9.27
N LEU A 5 -28.31 6.66 -8.00
CA LEU A 5 -27.26 5.92 -7.30
C LEU A 5 -27.23 4.51 -7.91
N LEU A 6 -26.32 4.30 -8.86
CA LEU A 6 -25.91 2.95 -9.24
C LEU A 6 -25.09 2.39 -8.07
N SER A 7 -25.76 1.75 -7.12
CA SER A 7 -25.10 0.80 -6.22
C SER A 7 -24.45 -0.27 -7.08
N HIS A 8 -23.14 -0.18 -7.26
CA HIS A 8 -22.36 -1.31 -7.75
C HIS A 8 -22.43 -2.38 -6.67
N THR A 9 -23.34 -3.34 -6.84
CA THR A 9 -23.26 -4.61 -6.12
C THR A 9 -21.97 -5.29 -6.55
N ILE A 10 -20.95 -5.21 -5.69
CA ILE A 10 -19.73 -5.99 -5.83
C ILE A 10 -20.16 -7.47 -5.75
N SER A 11 -19.96 -8.20 -6.84
CA SER A 11 -20.17 -9.65 -6.85
C SER A 11 -19.09 -10.28 -5.96
N ALA A 12 -19.46 -10.58 -4.71
CA ALA A 12 -18.57 -10.95 -3.62
C ALA A 12 -18.11 -12.43 -3.66
N THR A 13 -17.84 -12.99 -4.84
CA THR A 13 -17.58 -14.45 -4.97
C THR A 13 -16.19 -14.80 -5.49
N SER A 14 -15.35 -13.83 -5.89
CA SER A 14 -13.99 -14.11 -6.34
C SER A 14 -12.98 -13.91 -5.21
N THR A 15 -12.45 -15.02 -4.68
CA THR A 15 -11.33 -14.98 -3.73
C THR A 15 -10.01 -14.63 -4.43
N LEU A 16 -9.14 -13.87 -3.77
CA LEU A 16 -7.78 -13.60 -4.24
C LEU A 16 -6.85 -14.72 -3.78
N SER A 17 -6.40 -15.56 -4.72
CA SER A 17 -5.30 -16.50 -4.48
C SER A 17 -3.97 -15.75 -4.61
N LEU A 18 -3.19 -15.70 -3.53
CA LEU A 18 -1.90 -15.00 -3.49
C LEU A 18 -0.80 -15.92 -2.95
N SER A 19 0.36 -15.91 -3.61
CA SER A 19 1.59 -16.47 -3.08
C SER A 19 2.30 -15.41 -2.22
N THR A 20 2.37 -15.64 -0.91
CA THR A 20 3.07 -14.76 0.03
C THR A 20 4.42 -15.33 0.40
N ARG A 21 5.37 -14.44 0.74
CA ARG A 21 6.71 -14.82 1.18
C ARG A 21 7.11 -13.99 2.39
N ARG A 22 7.55 -14.66 3.45
CA ARG A 22 8.07 -14.03 4.67
C ARG A 22 9.38 -14.67 5.12
N GLN A 23 10.11 -13.98 5.98
CA GLN A 23 11.36 -14.48 6.57
C GLN A 23 11.24 -14.54 8.08
N GLU A 24 11.73 -15.64 8.66
CA GLU A 24 11.82 -15.83 10.11
C GLU A 24 13.25 -16.17 10.51
N ALA A 25 13.66 -15.73 11.70
CA ALA A 25 14.95 -16.10 12.27
C ALA A 25 15.00 -17.61 12.55
N ARG A 26 16.10 -18.27 12.21
CA ARG A 26 16.31 -19.67 12.58
C ARG A 26 16.51 -19.78 14.08
N THR A 27 15.74 -20.67 14.71
CA THR A 27 15.81 -20.94 16.15
C THR A 27 16.75 -22.10 16.51
N VAL A 28 17.21 -22.87 15.52
CA VAL A 28 18.10 -24.03 15.71
C VAL A 28 19.18 -24.04 14.61
N GLY A 29 20.41 -24.36 15.00
CA GLY A 29 21.56 -24.48 14.10
C GLY A 29 22.30 -23.16 13.89
N ARG A 30 22.89 -22.98 12.70
CA ARG A 30 23.61 -21.74 12.37
C ARG A 30 22.64 -20.55 12.24
N ASN A 31 23.06 -19.41 12.76
CA ASN A 31 22.36 -18.14 12.62
C ASN A 31 22.03 -17.87 11.14
N GLY A 32 20.80 -17.42 10.88
CA GLY A 32 20.35 -17.09 9.54
C GLY A 32 18.84 -16.98 9.46
N TRP A 33 18.34 -16.69 8.27
CA TRP A 33 16.91 -16.56 7.98
C TRP A 33 16.39 -17.81 7.29
N ARG A 34 15.15 -18.16 7.59
CA ARG A 34 14.36 -19.15 6.85
C ARG A 34 13.31 -18.40 6.04
N VAL A 35 13.22 -18.71 4.75
CA VAL A 35 12.13 -18.25 3.88
C VAL A 35 10.94 -19.18 4.05
N ILE A 36 9.76 -18.60 4.19
CA ILE A 36 8.48 -19.30 4.23
C ILE A 36 7.64 -18.74 3.08
N GLU A 37 7.12 -19.65 2.26
CA GLU A 37 6.24 -19.34 1.13
C GLU A 37 4.90 -20.04 1.37
N GLU A 38 3.81 -19.30 1.25
CA GLU A 38 2.47 -19.75 1.59
C GLU A 38 1.48 -19.23 0.56
N GLU A 39 0.61 -20.13 0.09
CA GLU A 39 -0.59 -19.76 -0.67
C GLU A 39 -1.69 -19.33 0.29
N VAL A 40 -2.18 -18.11 0.12
CA VAL A 40 -3.24 -17.54 0.95
C VAL A 40 -4.44 -17.16 0.10
N GLN A 41 -5.59 -17.08 0.74
CA GLN A 41 -6.87 -16.76 0.14
C GLN A 41 -7.44 -15.54 0.84
N TRP A 42 -7.53 -14.41 0.14
CA TRP A 42 -8.04 -13.16 0.72
C TRP A 42 -9.36 -12.74 0.06
N SER A 43 -10.26 -12.17 0.86
CA SER A 43 -11.46 -11.52 0.36
C SER A 43 -11.09 -10.16 -0.24
N PRO A 44 -11.42 -9.87 -1.52
CA PRO A 44 -11.17 -8.55 -2.09
C PRO A 44 -11.85 -7.42 -1.31
N ALA A 45 -13.04 -7.67 -0.76
CA ALA A 45 -13.80 -6.68 0.01
C ALA A 45 -13.15 -6.32 1.36
N GLU A 46 -12.27 -7.18 1.87
CA GLU A 46 -11.51 -6.98 3.10
C GLU A 46 -10.02 -6.68 2.82
N THR A 47 -9.66 -6.44 1.55
CA THR A 47 -8.29 -6.21 1.10
C THR A 47 -8.15 -4.82 0.49
N ALA A 48 -7.10 -4.11 0.87
CA ALA A 48 -6.71 -2.85 0.24
C ALA A 48 -5.22 -2.84 -0.12
N ILE A 49 -4.88 -2.12 -1.19
CA ILE A 49 -3.49 -1.79 -1.54
C ILE A 49 -3.31 -0.28 -1.37
N ILE A 50 -2.33 0.09 -0.55
CA ILE A 50 -1.94 1.49 -0.34
C ILE A 50 -0.66 1.77 -1.13
N VAL A 51 -0.71 2.76 -2.00
CA VAL A 51 0.43 3.24 -2.80
C VAL A 51 0.98 4.49 -2.13
N VAL A 52 2.15 4.37 -1.53
CA VAL A 52 2.83 5.42 -0.77
C VAL A 52 4.04 5.91 -1.57
N ASP A 53 4.28 7.22 -1.54
CA ASP A 53 5.47 7.89 -2.11
C ASP A 53 5.80 7.49 -3.56
N MET A 54 4.77 7.31 -4.39
CA MET A 54 4.93 6.99 -5.82
C MET A 54 4.76 8.26 -6.65
N TRP A 55 5.83 9.03 -6.79
CA TRP A 55 5.83 10.32 -7.46
C TRP A 55 6.41 10.23 -8.87
N ASN A 56 6.08 11.21 -9.72
CA ASN A 56 6.71 11.33 -11.03
C ASN A 56 8.19 11.74 -10.94
N GLU A 57 8.55 12.48 -9.89
CA GLU A 57 9.91 12.93 -9.62
C GLU A 57 10.20 12.92 -8.11
N HIS A 58 11.42 12.55 -7.76
CA HIS A 58 11.96 12.62 -6.40
C HIS A 58 13.20 13.51 -6.38
N TRP A 59 13.52 14.04 -5.19
CA TRP A 59 14.73 14.84 -4.97
C TRP A 59 16.03 14.16 -5.44
N SER A 60 16.08 12.83 -5.38
CA SER A 60 17.20 12.05 -5.91
C SER A 60 16.87 11.55 -7.30
N TRP A 61 17.72 11.90 -8.27
CA TRP A 61 17.65 11.37 -9.63
C TRP A 61 17.55 9.84 -9.67
N GLY A 62 18.38 9.14 -8.87
CA GLY A 62 18.34 7.68 -8.81
C GLY A 62 17.04 7.12 -8.23
N ALA A 63 16.35 7.85 -7.34
CA ALA A 63 15.03 7.44 -6.85
C ALA A 63 13.98 7.59 -7.96
N THR A 64 14.00 8.70 -8.69
CA THR A 64 13.15 8.94 -9.87
C THR A 64 13.31 7.82 -10.91
N GLU A 65 14.55 7.44 -11.25
CA GLU A 65 14.79 6.36 -12.21
C GLU A 65 14.24 5.01 -11.76
N ARG A 66 14.45 4.64 -10.48
CA ARG A 66 13.92 3.38 -9.93
C ARG A 66 12.40 3.35 -9.95
N VAL A 67 11.75 4.46 -9.61
CA VAL A 67 10.29 4.58 -9.65
C VAL A 67 9.77 4.49 -11.09
N ASN A 68 10.42 5.15 -12.04
CA ASN A 68 10.03 5.09 -13.46
C ASN A 68 10.05 3.66 -14.03
N VAL A 69 11.00 2.83 -13.59
CA VAL A 69 11.05 1.41 -13.97
C VAL A 69 9.97 0.59 -13.26
N MET A 70 9.65 0.92 -12.00
CA MET A 70 8.67 0.20 -11.18
C MET A 70 7.22 0.50 -11.58
N ALA A 71 6.90 1.75 -11.87
CA ALA A 71 5.53 2.25 -12.05
C ALA A 71 4.72 1.46 -13.10
N PRO A 72 5.26 1.10 -14.29
CA PRO A 72 4.50 0.31 -15.27
C PRO A 72 4.13 -1.08 -14.74
N ARG A 73 5.04 -1.75 -14.02
CA ARG A 73 4.78 -3.06 -13.42
C ARG A 73 3.76 -2.98 -12.29
N MET A 74 3.88 -1.96 -11.45
CA MET A 74 2.91 -1.67 -10.40
C MET A 74 1.52 -1.45 -11.00
N ASN A 75 1.40 -0.68 -12.09
CA ASN A 75 0.12 -0.41 -12.74
C ASN A 75 -0.58 -1.70 -13.23
N ILE A 76 0.17 -2.72 -13.68
CA ILE A 76 -0.40 -4.02 -14.04
C ILE A 76 -1.04 -4.69 -12.82
N VAL A 77 -0.34 -4.70 -11.67
CA VAL A 77 -0.84 -5.30 -10.43
C VAL A 77 -2.05 -4.54 -9.92
N LEU A 78 -1.98 -3.21 -9.83
CA LEU A 78 -3.06 -2.35 -9.37
C LEU A 78 -4.29 -2.46 -10.29
N GLY A 79 -4.09 -2.54 -11.60
CA GLY A 79 -5.16 -2.74 -12.57
C GLY A 79 -5.89 -4.06 -12.36
N ARG A 80 -5.15 -5.17 -12.19
CA ARG A 80 -5.73 -6.48 -11.90
C ARG A 80 -6.42 -6.51 -10.54
N ALA A 81 -5.82 -5.96 -9.50
CA ALA A 81 -6.41 -5.89 -8.18
C ALA A 81 -7.73 -5.12 -8.21
N ARG A 82 -7.76 -3.94 -8.86
CA ARG A 82 -8.97 -3.13 -9.03
C ARG A 82 -10.06 -3.87 -9.80
N GLN A 83 -9.71 -4.61 -10.85
CA GLN A 83 -10.67 -5.46 -11.60
C GLN A 83 -11.28 -6.57 -10.75
N ASN A 84 -10.57 -7.05 -9.73
CA ASN A 84 -11.06 -8.05 -8.78
C ASN A 84 -11.76 -7.44 -7.56
N GLY A 85 -12.01 -6.13 -7.54
CA GLY A 85 -12.72 -5.46 -6.46
C GLY A 85 -11.87 -5.05 -5.25
N VAL A 86 -10.53 -5.12 -5.37
CA VAL A 86 -9.62 -4.63 -4.31
C VAL A 86 -9.64 -3.10 -4.26
N GLN A 87 -9.75 -2.54 -3.06
CA GLN A 87 -9.64 -1.10 -2.85
C GLN A 87 -8.19 -0.65 -3.07
N ILE A 88 -7.99 0.34 -3.94
CA ILE A 88 -6.68 0.97 -4.14
C ILE A 88 -6.71 2.36 -3.51
N ILE A 89 -5.75 2.65 -2.64
CA ILE A 89 -5.61 3.93 -1.94
C ILE A 89 -4.29 4.54 -2.40
N HIS A 90 -4.33 5.76 -2.94
CA HIS A 90 -3.12 6.53 -3.22
C HIS A 90 -2.91 7.50 -2.07
N ALA A 91 -1.73 7.43 -1.43
CA ALA A 91 -1.37 8.24 -0.27
C ALA A 91 -0.10 9.05 -0.57
N PRO A 92 -0.18 10.07 -1.45
CA PRO A 92 0.96 10.94 -1.70
C PRO A 92 1.13 11.92 -0.53
N SER A 93 2.38 12.17 -0.14
CA SER A 93 2.74 13.08 0.95
C SER A 93 2.78 14.56 0.53
N ASP A 94 2.87 14.85 -0.78
CA ASP A 94 2.84 16.18 -1.38
C ASP A 94 2.09 16.11 -2.74
N THR A 95 1.87 17.22 -3.44
CA THR A 95 1.24 17.32 -4.79
C THR A 95 -0.26 17.06 -4.85
N MET A 96 -0.96 17.06 -3.71
CA MET A 96 -2.40 16.79 -3.65
C MET A 96 -3.26 17.78 -4.45
N ASP A 97 -2.78 19.01 -4.66
CA ASP A 97 -3.44 20.03 -5.47
C ASP A 97 -3.64 19.59 -6.92
N PHE A 98 -2.71 18.81 -7.48
CA PHE A 98 -2.86 18.23 -8.82
C PHE A 98 -4.11 17.34 -8.94
N TYR A 99 -4.52 16.71 -7.83
CA TYR A 99 -5.64 15.79 -7.79
C TYR A 99 -6.95 16.43 -7.32
N GLU A 100 -7.03 17.75 -7.13
CA GLU A 100 -8.21 18.43 -6.57
C GLU A 100 -9.52 18.08 -7.32
N ALA A 101 -9.47 18.05 -8.64
CA ALA A 101 -10.62 17.72 -9.48
C ALA A 101 -10.82 16.21 -9.70
N HIS A 102 -9.87 15.37 -9.28
CA HIS A 102 -9.91 13.94 -9.55
C HIS A 102 -11.05 13.27 -8.73
N PRO A 103 -11.90 12.42 -9.32
CA PRO A 103 -13.01 11.79 -8.62
C PRO A 103 -12.59 11.07 -7.33
N ALA A 104 -11.46 10.35 -7.37
CA ALA A 104 -10.95 9.67 -6.18
C ALA A 104 -10.63 10.61 -5.02
N ARG A 105 -10.11 11.83 -5.29
CA ARG A 105 -9.84 12.83 -4.26
C ARG A 105 -11.15 13.34 -3.65
N ARG A 106 -12.13 13.67 -4.51
CA ARG A 106 -13.45 14.13 -4.06
C ARG A 106 -14.16 13.08 -3.21
N SER A 107 -14.14 11.80 -3.64
CA SER A 107 -14.72 10.71 -2.86
C SER A 107 -14.10 10.61 -1.46
N VAL A 108 -12.77 10.71 -1.34
CA VAL A 108 -12.09 10.70 -0.03
C VAL A 108 -12.54 11.86 0.87
N LEU A 109 -12.75 13.05 0.31
CA LEU A 109 -13.21 14.22 1.07
C LEU A 109 -14.68 14.13 1.53
N GLU A 110 -15.49 13.29 0.87
CA GLU A 110 -16.88 13.02 1.26
C GLU A 110 -16.99 11.95 2.35
N PHE A 111 -15.92 11.19 2.63
CA PHE A 111 -15.94 10.21 3.71
C PHE A 111 -15.98 10.91 5.08
N PRO A 112 -16.70 10.33 6.05
CA PRO A 112 -16.64 10.80 7.43
C PRO A 112 -15.20 10.81 7.95
N HIS A 113 -14.82 11.89 8.64
CA HIS A 113 -13.57 11.92 9.37
C HIS A 113 -13.54 10.79 10.40
N ALA A 114 -12.41 10.09 10.48
CA ALA A 114 -12.12 9.08 11.48
C ALA A 114 -10.82 9.43 12.17
N ASP A 115 -10.81 9.38 13.51
CA ASP A 115 -9.59 9.60 14.27
C ASP A 115 -8.63 8.42 14.06
N PRO A 116 -7.31 8.68 13.95
CA PRO A 116 -6.34 7.61 13.92
C PRO A 116 -6.39 6.79 15.21
N PRO A 117 -6.00 5.50 15.16
CA PRO A 117 -5.85 4.72 16.38
C PRO A 117 -4.80 5.38 17.31
N PRO A 118 -4.89 5.17 18.63
CA PRO A 118 -3.89 5.69 19.56
C PRO A 118 -2.50 5.21 19.18
N GLU A 119 -1.52 6.10 19.32
CA GLU A 119 -0.12 5.78 19.06
C GLU A 119 0.31 4.58 19.92
N ARG A 120 1.02 3.66 19.29
CA ARG A 120 1.58 2.50 19.97
C ARG A 120 3.05 2.76 20.26
N GLU A 121 3.42 2.77 21.53
CA GLU A 121 4.84 2.76 21.91
C GLU A 121 5.53 1.53 21.33
N MET A 122 6.58 1.75 20.57
CA MET A 122 7.45 0.71 20.04
C MET A 122 8.85 0.91 20.61
N PRO A 123 9.55 -0.16 21.02
CA PRO A 123 10.94 -0.04 21.42
C PRO A 123 11.76 0.49 20.25
N ASP A 124 12.55 1.53 20.49
CA ASP A 124 13.50 2.03 19.49
C ASP A 124 14.62 0.99 19.34
N PRO A 125 14.74 0.31 18.19
CA PRO A 125 15.80 -0.67 18.00
C PRO A 125 17.16 0.03 17.98
N PRO A 126 18.24 -0.63 18.42
CA PRO A 126 19.57 -0.06 18.32
C PRO A 126 19.89 0.28 16.87
N GLN A 127 20.34 1.52 16.64
CA GLN A 127 20.74 1.96 15.31
C GLN A 127 21.94 1.15 14.80
N PRO A 128 22.06 0.94 13.48
CA PRO A 128 23.21 0.21 12.90
C PRO A 128 24.53 0.97 13.03
N VAL A 129 24.48 2.24 13.44
CA VAL A 129 25.60 3.14 13.68
C VAL A 129 25.41 3.82 15.02
N ASP A 130 26.49 4.28 15.64
CA ASP A 130 26.42 5.19 16.78
C ASP A 130 25.96 6.56 16.29
N ALA A 131 24.72 6.94 16.62
CA ALA A 131 24.13 8.24 16.31
C ALA A 131 24.01 9.12 17.57
N SER A 132 24.84 8.86 18.59
CA SER A 132 24.85 9.64 19.83
C SER A 132 25.24 11.11 19.63
N ASP A 133 25.83 11.45 18.48
CA ASP A 133 26.15 12.81 18.05
C ASP A 133 25.05 13.50 17.22
N GLY A 134 23.95 12.80 16.93
CA GLY A 134 22.85 13.32 16.12
C GLY A 134 22.96 13.08 14.61
N GLY A 135 24.01 12.39 14.16
CA GLY A 135 24.25 12.06 12.74
C GLY A 135 25.07 13.10 11.96
#